data_AF-A0A1V4ZWL2-F1
#
_entry.id   AF-A0A1V4ZWL2-F1
#
_cell.length_a   1.000
_cell.length_b   1.000
_cell.length_c   1.000
_cell.angle_alpha   90.00
_cell.angle_beta   90.00
_cell.angle_gamma   90.00
#
_symmetry.space_group_name_H-M   'P 1'
#
loop_
_entity.id
_entity.type
_entity.pdbx_description
1 polymer ?
#
loop_
_entity_poly.entity_id
_entity_poly.type
_entity_poly.pdbx_seq_one_letter_code
_entity_poly.pdbx_strand_id
1 'polypeptide(L)'
;MDTMEKIRFEPPEVFEPTEIQIDILRAVAGLRSCHIRDVVQMLQGTRSESSVRSGVHTLLAKGCLDAGKATSEIVLRLTSRGRILLQPPKAS
;
A
#
# COMPACT_ATOMS: atom_id res chain seq x y z
N MET A 1 -1.04 -2.18 48.16
CA MET A 1 -1.19 -0.97 47.31
C MET A 1 -0.76 -1.44 45.94
N ASP A 2 -1.70 -2.06 45.24
CA ASP A 2 -1.42 -2.86 44.05
C ASP A 2 -1.93 -2.06 42.86
N THR A 3 -1.02 -1.31 42.24
CA THR A 3 -1.27 -0.57 41.01
C THR A 3 -1.48 -1.55 39.87
N MET A 4 -2.75 -1.91 39.66
CA MET A 4 -3.19 -2.65 38.49
C MET A 4 -3.02 -1.75 37.26
N GLU A 5 -1.95 -1.95 36.48
CA GLU A 5 -1.76 -1.28 35.19
C GLU A 5 -2.93 -1.65 34.26
N LYS A 6 -3.79 -0.67 33.98
CA LYS A 6 -4.86 -0.81 33.00
C LYS A 6 -4.23 -0.97 31.62
N ILE A 7 -4.29 -2.18 31.06
CA ILE A 7 -3.99 -2.43 29.66
C ILE A 7 -4.93 -1.55 28.84
N ARG A 8 -4.38 -0.50 28.22
CA ARG A 8 -5.13 0.37 27.30
C ARG A 8 -5.11 -0.30 25.94
N PHE A 9 -6.26 -0.77 25.49
CA PHE A 9 -6.48 -1.12 24.09
C PHE A 9 -6.67 0.17 23.30
N GLU A 10 -5.58 0.75 22.80
CA GLU A 10 -5.69 1.80 21.79
C GLU A 10 -6.28 1.17 20.51
N PRO A 11 -7.30 1.79 19.89
CA PRO A 11 -7.82 1.29 18.63
C PRO A 11 -6.70 1.29 17.59
N PRO A 12 -6.61 0.26 16.72
CA PRO A 12 -5.57 0.20 15.71
C PRO A 12 -5.64 1.45 14.84
N GLU A 13 -4.50 2.14 14.70
CA GLU A 13 -4.38 3.35 13.89
C GLU A 13 -4.89 3.07 12.47
N VAL A 14 -5.95 3.77 12.08
CA VAL A 14 -6.56 3.60 10.76
C VAL A 14 -5.57 4.13 9.73
N PHE A 15 -5.06 3.24 8.88
CA PHE A 15 -4.20 3.65 7.80
C PHE A 15 -5.02 4.37 6.72
N GLU A 16 -4.83 5.68 6.63
CA GLU A 16 -5.38 6.50 5.55
C GLU A 16 -4.32 6.68 4.45
N PRO A 17 -4.54 6.12 3.25
CA PRO A 17 -3.57 6.23 2.17
C PRO A 17 -3.53 7.65 1.60
N THR A 18 -2.32 8.14 1.32
CA THR A 18 -2.13 9.41 0.60
C THR A 18 -2.51 9.28 -0.88
N GLU A 19 -2.69 10.40 -1.59
CA GLU A 19 -3.02 10.38 -3.02
C GLU A 19 -2.01 9.59 -3.85
N ILE A 20 -0.71 9.75 -3.57
CA ILE A 20 0.33 8.97 -4.28
C ILE A 20 0.22 7.48 -3.98
N GLN A 21 -0.17 7.09 -2.77
CA GLN A 21 -0.38 5.69 -2.42
C GLN A 21 -1.62 5.12 -3.13
N ILE A 22 -2.69 5.90 -3.29
CA ILE A 22 -3.85 5.52 -4.11
C ILE A 22 -3.45 5.35 -5.58
N ASP A 23 -2.67 6.28 -6.15
CA ASP A 23 -2.20 6.20 -7.53
C ASP A 23 -1.35 4.93 -7.76
N ILE A 24 -0.47 4.61 -6.81
CA ILE A 24 0.31 3.36 -6.81
C ILE A 24 -0.60 2.13 -6.77
N LEU A 25 -1.60 2.11 -5.90
CA LEU A 25 -2.54 0.99 -5.80
C LEU A 25 -3.32 0.79 -7.11
N ARG A 26 -3.76 1.88 -7.76
CA ARG A 26 -4.42 1.85 -9.07
C ARG A 26 -3.50 1.33 -10.16
N ALA A 27 -2.25 1.80 -10.18
CA ALA A 27 -1.20 1.33 -11.08
C ALA A 27 -1.01 -0.20 -10.97
N VAL A 28 -0.88 -0.72 -9.75
CA VAL A 28 -0.74 -2.17 -9.53
C VAL A 28 -2.02 -2.93 -9.87
N ALA A 29 -3.21 -2.35 -9.64
CA ALA A 29 -4.49 -2.97 -9.99
C ALA A 29 -4.64 -3.23 -11.50
N GLY A 30 -4.11 -2.34 -12.33
CA GLY A 30 -4.22 -2.42 -13.78
C GLY A 30 -3.32 -3.49 -14.43
N LEU A 31 -2.41 -4.10 -13.67
CA LEU A 31 -1.35 -4.97 -14.20
C LEU A 31 -1.44 -6.38 -13.60
N ARG A 32 -1.42 -7.42 -14.45
CA ARG A 32 -1.41 -8.83 -14.01
C ARG A 32 -0.11 -9.23 -13.30
N SER A 33 1.00 -8.61 -13.68
CA SER A 33 2.31 -8.75 -13.05
C SER A 33 2.97 -7.38 -13.11
N CYS A 34 3.25 -6.79 -11.95
CA CYS A 34 3.70 -5.40 -11.86
C CYS A 34 5.04 -5.35 -11.13
N HIS A 35 6.10 -4.91 -11.79
CA HIS A 35 7.36 -4.62 -11.10
C HIS A 35 7.34 -3.19 -10.58
N ILE A 36 8.15 -2.92 -9.55
CA ILE A 36 8.30 -1.55 -9.05
C ILE A 36 8.75 -0.56 -10.14
N ARG A 37 9.55 -1.03 -11.11
CA ARG A 37 9.98 -0.24 -12.27
C ARG A 37 8.78 0.18 -13.13
N ASP A 38 7.82 -0.72 -13.35
CA ASP A 38 6.63 -0.45 -14.16
C ASP A 38 5.77 0.63 -13.48
N VAL A 39 5.60 0.56 -12.16
CA VAL A 39 4.88 1.59 -11.39
C VAL A 39 5.58 2.95 -11.49
N VAL A 40 6.91 2.98 -11.33
CA VAL A 40 7.69 4.21 -11.47
C VAL A 40 7.52 4.80 -12.87
N GLN A 41 7.63 3.97 -13.92
CA GLN A 41 7.46 4.44 -15.30
C GLN A 41 6.06 5.00 -15.59
N MET A 42 5.00 4.37 -15.06
CA MET A 42 3.64 4.89 -15.23
C MET A 42 3.40 6.21 -14.49
N LEU A 43 4.08 6.44 -13.37
CA LEU A 43 3.86 7.61 -12.52
C LEU A 43 4.91 8.72 -12.73
N GLN A 44 5.96 8.50 -13.51
CA GLN A 44 7.08 9.46 -13.68
C GLN A 44 6.65 10.85 -14.20
N GLY A 45 5.51 10.94 -14.89
CA GLY A 45 4.97 12.20 -15.41
C GLY A 45 4.24 13.05 -14.36
N THR A 46 3.86 12.45 -13.24
CA THR A 46 3.03 13.11 -12.20
C THR A 46 3.66 13.03 -10.81
N ARG A 47 4.58 12.10 -10.57
CA ARG A 47 5.21 11.83 -9.28
C ARG A 47 6.72 11.60 -9.49
N SER A 48 7.53 11.98 -8.51
CA SER A 48 8.96 11.66 -8.52
C SER A 48 9.18 10.18 -8.22
N GLU A 49 10.24 9.59 -8.79
CA GLU A 49 10.61 8.20 -8.52
C GLU A 49 10.78 7.93 -7.03
N SER A 50 11.46 8.83 -6.30
CA SER A 50 11.69 8.68 -4.85
C SER A 50 10.38 8.59 -4.06
N SER A 51 9.39 9.43 -4.40
CA SER A 51 8.08 9.40 -3.77
C SER A 51 7.32 8.13 -4.11
N VAL A 52 7.40 7.63 -5.36
CA VAL A 52 6.76 6.37 -5.77
C VAL A 52 7.35 5.20 -4.99
N ARG A 53 8.68 5.09 -4.92
CA ARG A 53 9.35 4.02 -4.19
C ARG A 53 9.03 4.06 -2.70
N SER A 54 9.06 5.24 -2.09
CA SER A 54 8.66 5.43 -0.68
C SER A 54 7.20 5.00 -0.45
N GLY A 55 6.29 5.40 -1.33
CA GLY A 55 4.88 4.99 -1.28
C GLY A 55 4.69 3.47 -1.39
N VAL A 56 5.41 2.81 -2.29
CA VAL A 56 5.41 1.34 -2.39
C VAL A 56 5.90 0.69 -1.10
N HIS A 57 6.99 1.18 -0.51
CA HIS A 57 7.50 0.69 0.78
C HIS A 57 6.46 0.85 1.91
N THR A 58 5.80 2.00 2.01
CA THR A 58 4.72 2.20 2.99
C THR A 58 3.57 1.21 2.78
N LEU A 59 3.14 1.03 1.53
CA LEU A 59 2.04 0.12 1.19
C LEU A 59 2.38 -1.35 1.46
N LEU A 60 3.63 -1.76 1.29
CA LEU A 60 4.13 -3.06 1.72
C LEU A 60 4.09 -3.19 3.24
N ALA A 61 4.61 -2.21 3.98
CA ALA A 61 4.62 -2.20 5.45
C ALA A 61 3.20 -2.22 6.05
N LYS A 62 2.23 -1.60 5.37
CA LYS A 62 0.81 -1.59 5.78
C LYS A 62 0.01 -2.78 5.23
N GLY A 63 0.65 -3.72 4.53
CA GLY A 63 0.03 -4.94 4.00
C GLY A 63 -1.00 -4.67 2.89
N CYS A 64 -0.91 -3.54 2.21
CA CYS A 64 -1.76 -3.18 1.07
C CYS A 64 -1.21 -3.73 -0.26
N LEU A 65 0.12 -3.93 -0.32
CA LEU A 65 0.82 -4.63 -1.38
C LEU A 65 1.51 -5.87 -0.81
N ASP A 66 1.71 -6.85 -1.67
CA ASP A 66 2.58 -8.00 -1.43
C ASP A 66 3.72 -8.00 -2.46
N ALA A 67 4.88 -8.50 -2.06
CA ALA A 67 6.11 -8.56 -2.85
C ALA A 67 6.55 -10.02 -2.99
N GLY A 68 6.17 -10.65 -4.10
CA GLY A 68 6.59 -12.01 -4.43
C GLY A 68 7.91 -12.00 -5.21
N LYS A 69 8.83 -12.90 -4.84
CA LYS A 69 10.05 -13.14 -5.65
C LYS A 69 9.67 -14.08 -6.81
N ALA A 70 9.54 -13.54 -8.02
CA ALA A 70 9.32 -14.34 -9.22
C ALA A 70 10.65 -14.44 -9.97
N THR A 71 11.32 -15.59 -9.84
CA THR A 71 12.48 -16.08 -10.63
C THR A 71 13.75 -15.21 -10.70
N SER A 72 13.70 -13.90 -10.44
CA SER A 72 14.80 -12.93 -10.25
C SER A 72 14.29 -11.51 -9.94
N GLU A 73 12.98 -11.23 -10.08
CA GLU A 73 12.42 -9.87 -9.92
C GLU A 73 11.32 -9.82 -8.84
N ILE A 74 11.18 -8.64 -8.21
CA ILE A 74 10.14 -8.38 -7.20
C ILE A 74 8.87 -7.95 -7.92
N VAL A 75 7.84 -8.80 -7.84
CA VAL A 75 6.51 -8.52 -8.40
C VAL A 75 5.61 -8.02 -7.28
N LEU A 76 5.03 -6.84 -7.49
CA LEU A 76 4.01 -6.23 -6.65
C LEU A 76 2.64 -6.80 -6.99
N ARG A 77 1.87 -7.13 -5.94
CA ARG A 77 0.49 -7.60 -6.06
C ARG A 77 -0.40 -6.89 -5.05
N LEU A 78 -1.65 -6.62 -5.44
CA LEU A 78 -2.65 -6.11 -4.51
C LEU A 78 -3.13 -7.20 -3.56
N THR A 79 -3.08 -6.89 -2.26
CA THR A 79 -3.75 -7.67 -1.22
C THR A 79 -5.24 -7.33 -1.16
N SER A 80 -6.02 -8.12 -0.41
CA SER A 80 -7.42 -7.79 -0.12
C SER A 80 -7.56 -6.42 0.54
N ARG A 81 -6.63 -6.05 1.43
CA ARG A 81 -6.61 -4.74 2.10
C ARG A 81 -6.37 -3.61 1.10
N GLY A 82 -5.41 -3.76 0.20
CA GLY A 82 -5.16 -2.78 -0.86
C GLY A 82 -6.37 -2.58 -1.78
N ARG A 83 -7.11 -3.65 -2.09
CA ARG A 83 -8.34 -3.55 -2.90
C ARG A 83 -9.46 -2.78 -2.20
N ILE A 84 -9.61 -2.92 -0.88
CA ILE A 84 -10.61 -2.18 -0.09
C ILE A 84 -10.34 -0.68 -0.18
N LEU A 85 -9.08 -0.25 -0.15
CA LEU A 85 -8.70 1.16 -0.28
C LEU A 85 -9.02 1.76 -1.66
N LEU A 86 -9.25 0.92 -2.67
CA LEU A 86 -9.66 1.35 -4.01
C LEU A 86 -11.18 1.34 -4.20
N GLN A 87 -11.94 0.75 -3.27
CA GLN A 87 -13.39 0.77 -3.35
C GLN A 87 -13.91 2.17 -3.01
N PRO A 88 -14.94 2.67 -3.72
CA PRO A 88 -15.63 3.87 -3.28
C PRO A 88 -16.14 3.65 -1.84
N PRO A 89 -16.15 4.69 -0.98
CA PRO A 89 -16.70 4.57 0.35
C PRO A 89 -18.10 3.99 0.22
N LYS A 90 -18.34 2.86 0.88
CA LYS A 90 -19.61 2.16 0.81
C LYS A 90 -20.66 3.11 1.38
N ALA A 91 -21.44 3.73 0.50
CA ALA A 91 -22.58 4.56 0.89
C ALA A 91 -23.43 3.72 1.85
N SER A 92 -23.46 4.14 3.11
CA SER A 92 -24.29 3.57 4.17
C SER A 92 -25.41 4.55 4.43
#